data_AF-H3SC76-F1
#
_entry.id   AF-H3SC76-F1
#
_cell.length_a   1.000
_cell.length_b   1.000
_cell.length_c   1.000
_cell.angle_alpha   90.00
_cell.angle_beta   90.00
_cell.angle_gamma   90.00
#
_symmetry.space_group_name_H-M   'P 1'
#
loop_
_entity.id
_entity.type
_entity.pdbx_description
1 polymer ?
#
loop_
_entity_poly.entity_id
_entity_poly.type
_entity_poly.pdbx_seq_one_letter_code
_entity_poly.pdbx_strand_id
1 'polypeptide(L)' 'MHWIYWGKLYNTKFQARCLQERLEQDAWIYGYDTPYEVEVFRSRKGKYGVRFIL' A
#
# COMPACT_ATOMS: atom_id res chain seq x y z
N MET A 1 1.32 14.44 -8.96
CA MET A 1 1.01 13.13 -8.36
C MET A 1 1.57 13.12 -6.95
N HIS A 2 0.73 12.84 -5.96
CA HIS A 2 1.13 12.79 -4.55
C HIS A 2 0.91 11.39 -4.00
N TRP A 3 1.87 10.89 -3.22
CA TRP A 3 1.72 9.62 -2.52
C TRP A 3 0.66 9.71 -1.43
N ILE A 4 -0.30 8.79 -1.46
CA ILE A 4 -1.25 8.54 -0.38
C ILE A 4 -0.70 7.42 0.47
N TYR A 5 -0.64 7.63 1.79
CA TYR A 5 -0.07 6.68 2.73
C TYR A 5 -1.16 5.90 3.45
N TRP A 6 -1.04 4.58 3.45
CA TRP A 6 -1.92 3.73 4.24
C TRP A 6 -1.69 3.96 5.73
N GLY A 7 -2.78 4.08 6.50
CA GLY A 7 -2.72 4.49 7.91
C GLY A 7 -2.06 3.50 8.88
N LYS A 8 -1.69 2.30 8.41
CA LYS A 8 -1.09 1.23 9.23
C LYS A 8 0.34 0.90 8.82
N LEU A 9 1.20 0.74 9.82
CA LEU A 9 2.53 0.17 9.69
C LEU A 9 2.57 -1.28 10.17
N TYR A 10 3.46 -2.06 9.59
CA TYR A 10 3.64 -3.50 9.78
C TYR A 10 5.05 -3.82 10.28
N ASN A 11 5.17 -4.93 11.01
CA ASN A 11 6.44 -5.34 11.58
C ASN A 11 7.33 -6.05 10.54
N THR A 12 6.74 -6.67 9.51
CA THR A 12 7.48 -7.37 8.46
C THR A 12 7.13 -6.84 7.07
N LYS A 13 8.07 -6.97 6.12
CA LYS A 13 7.83 -6.63 4.71
C LYS A 13 6.73 -7.50 4.11
N PHE A 14 6.63 -8.76 4.54
CA PHE A 14 5.60 -9.70 4.12
C PHE A 14 4.19 -9.19 4.43
N GLN A 15 3.95 -8.75 5.68
CA GLN A 15 2.65 -8.22 6.08
C GLN A 15 2.23 -6.99 5.26
N ALA A 16 3.17 -6.09 4.96
CA ALA A 16 2.90 -4.94 4.10
C ALA A 16 2.62 -5.35 2.64
N ARG A 17 3.33 -6.38 2.13
CA ARG A 17 3.07 -6.92 0.80
C ARG A 17 1.69 -7.54 0.66
N CYS A 18 1.18 -8.22 1.68
CA CYS A 18 -0.20 -8.72 1.64
C CYS A 18 -1.23 -7.60 1.38
N LEU A 19 -1.00 -6.40 1.94
CA LEU A 19 -1.85 -5.24 1.66
C LEU A 19 -1.58 -4.66 0.26
N GLN A 20 -0.32 -4.58 -0.17
CA GLN A 20 0.04 -4.15 -1.52
C GLN A 20 -0.72 -4.96 -2.57
N GLU A 21 -0.60 -6.29 -2.52
CA GLU A 21 -1.30 -7.21 -3.44
C GLU A 21 -2.81 -6.98 -3.38
N ARG A 22 -3.37 -6.78 -2.18
CA ARG A 22 -4.79 -6.48 -2.03
C ARG A 22 -5.18 -5.17 -2.71
N LEU A 23 -4.38 -4.11 -2.61
CA LEU A 23 -4.72 -2.82 -3.24
C LEU A 23 -4.56 -2.87 -4.77
N GLU A 24 -3.56 -3.60 -5.26
CA GLU A 24 -3.35 -3.82 -6.70
C GLU A 24 -4.46 -4.69 -7.29
N GLN A 25 -4.89 -5.71 -6.55
CA GLN A 25 -5.82 -6.73 -7.04
C GLN A 25 -7.27 -6.51 -6.63
N ASP A 26 -7.64 -5.75 -5.60
CA ASP A 26 -9.05 -5.61 -5.16
C ASP A 26 -9.73 -4.32 -5.66
N ALA A 27 -9.03 -3.43 -6.39
CA ALA A 27 -9.62 -2.17 -6.86
C ALA A 27 -10.87 -2.38 -7.74
N TRP A 28 -10.93 -3.50 -8.48
CA TRP A 28 -12.10 -3.88 -9.28
C TRP A 28 -13.32 -4.30 -8.45
N ILE A 29 -13.14 -4.73 -7.19
CA ILE A 29 -14.22 -5.30 -6.37
C ILE A 29 -15.18 -4.21 -5.85
N TYR A 30 -14.70 -2.97 -5.72
CA TYR A 30 -15.45 -1.88 -5.06
C TYR A 30 -15.75 -0.66 -5.95
N GLY A 31 -15.33 -0.67 -7.22
CA GLY A 31 -15.61 0.41 -8.17
C GLY A 31 -14.90 1.73 -7.85
N TYR A 32 -13.76 1.68 -7.14
CA TYR A 32 -12.90 2.83 -6.90
C TYR A 32 -11.89 3.00 -8.05
N ASP A 33 -11.34 4.21 -8.19
CA ASP A 33 -10.17 4.45 -9.03
C ASP A 33 -9.06 3.47 -8.62
N THR A 34 -8.65 2.63 -9.57
CA THR A 34 -7.56 1.67 -9.37
C THR A 34 -6.29 2.45 -9.13
N PRO A 35 -5.55 2.17 -8.03
CA PRO A 35 -4.27 2.81 -7.81
C PRO A 35 -3.35 2.57 -9.00
N TYR A 36 -2.80 3.63 -9.58
CA TYR A 36 -1.86 3.55 -10.69
C TYR A 36 -0.55 2.85 -10.27
N GLU A 37 -0.12 3.10 -9.03
CA GLU A 37 1.10 2.51 -8.47
C GLU A 37 0.89 2.26 -6.98
N VAL A 38 1.36 1.10 -6.49
CA VAL A 38 1.35 0.72 -5.08
C VAL A 38 2.76 0.26 -4.67
N GLU A 39 3.27 0.76 -3.55
CA GLU A 39 4.64 0.46 -3.11
C GLU A 39 4.70 0.20 -1.60
N VAL A 40 5.51 -0.80 -1.21
CA VAL A 40 5.93 -1.00 0.17
C VAL A 40 7.18 -0.17 0.46
N PHE A 41 7.11 0.72 1.45
CA PHE A 41 8.26 1.49 1.94
C PHE A 41 8.68 1.04 3.34
N ARG A 42 9.94 1.33 3.71
CA ARG A 42 10.44 1.16 5.08
C ARG A 42 10.48 2.51 5.78
N SER A 43 9.77 2.63 6.90
CA SER A 43 9.81 3.80 7.77
C SER A 43 11.19 3.96 8.43
N ARG A 44 11.49 5.18 8.89
CA ARG A 44 12.73 5.48 9.64
C ARG A 44 12.88 4.65 10.93
N LYS A 45 11.77 4.17 11.50
CA LYS A 45 11.74 3.31 12.70
C LYS A 45 11.81 1.81 12.37
N GLY A 46 12.11 1.45 11.12
CA GLY A 46 12.30 0.07 10.69
C GLY A 46 11.03 -0.71 10.35
N LYS A 47 9.83 -0.18 10.66
CA LYS A 47 8.53 -0.75 10.26
C LYS A 47 8.22 -0.52 8.79
N TYR A 48 7.32 -1.31 8.22
CA TYR A 48 6.94 -1.25 6.81
C TYR A 48 5.56 -0.60 6.64
N GLY A 49 5.37 0.21 5.61
CA GLY A 49 4.07 0.79 5.25
C GLY A 49 3.78 0.60 3.76
N VAL A 50 2.56 0.92 3.36
CA VAL A 50 2.15 0.90 1.94
C VAL A 50 1.77 2.34 1.55
N ARG A 51 2.16 2.75 0.35
CA ARG A 51 1.75 4.00 -0.26
C ARG A 51 1.27 3.75 -1.70
N PHE A 52 0.41 4.61 -2.20
CA PHE A 52 -0.13 4.48 -3.55
C PHE A 52 -0.45 5.83 -4.19
N ILE A 53 -0.63 5.84 -5.51
CA ILE A 53 -1.11 6.99 -6.29
C ILE A 53 -2.42 6.58 -6.96
N LEU A 54 -3.41 7.47 -6.93
CA LEU A 54 -4.64 7.36 -7.73
C LEU A 54 -4.42 8.02 -9.11
#